data_AF-A0A2X2M5A5-F1
#
_entry.id   AF-A0A2X2M5A5-F1
#
_cell.length_a   1.000
_cell.length_b   1.000
_cell.length_c   1.000
_cell.angle_alpha   90.00
_cell.angle_beta   90.00
_cell.angle_gamma   90.00
#
_symmetry.space_group_name_H-M   'P 1'
#
loop_
_entity.id
_entity.type
_entity.pdbx_description
1 polymer ?
#
loop_
_entity_poly.entity_id
_entity_poly.type
_entity_poly.pdbx_seq_one_letter_code
_entity_poly.pdbx_strand_id
1 'polypeptide(L)'
;MKKTVLYLVVAVMFLLAACGNNSDKEQSKSETKGSKDTVKIENNYKMRGEKKDGSDAKKVKETVEVPKNPKNAVVLDYGALDVMKEMGLSDKVKALPKGEGGKSLPNFLESFKDDKYTNVGNLKEVNFDKIAATKPEVIFISGRTANQKNLDEFKKAAPKAKIVYVGADEKNLISSMKQNTENIGKIYDKEDKAKELK
;
A
#
# COMPACT_ATOMS: atom_id res chain seq x y z
N MET A 1 -17.02 61.54 -38.12
CA MET A 1 -16.70 60.09 -38.23
C MET A 1 -17.79 59.33 -37.49
N LYS A 2 -18.77 58.83 -38.23
CA LYS A 2 -19.03 57.39 -38.46
C LYS A 2 -19.42 56.60 -37.18
N LYS A 3 -20.74 56.36 -37.10
CA LYS A 3 -21.43 55.08 -36.82
C LYS A 3 -21.65 54.64 -35.36
N THR A 4 -22.83 55.03 -34.88
CA THR A 4 -23.87 54.21 -34.22
C THR A 4 -23.72 52.68 -34.25
N VAL A 5 -23.99 52.03 -33.11
CA VAL A 5 -24.79 50.80 -32.88
C VAL A 5 -25.20 50.88 -31.39
N LEU A 6 -26.41 51.22 -30.92
CA LEU A 6 -27.79 50.74 -31.16
C LEU A 6 -27.93 49.21 -31.14
N TYR A 7 -28.35 48.64 -30.01
CA TYR A 7 -29.60 47.89 -29.83
C TYR A 7 -29.69 47.45 -28.34
N LEU A 8 -30.66 47.91 -27.52
CA LEU A 8 -32.02 47.35 -27.35
C LEU A 8 -31.93 45.89 -26.88
N VAL A 9 -32.33 45.48 -25.67
CA VAL A 9 -33.69 45.36 -25.09
C VAL A 9 -33.45 44.91 -23.63
N VAL A 10 -33.76 45.70 -22.60
CA VAL A 10 -35.00 45.67 -21.80
C VAL A 10 -35.31 44.32 -21.16
N ALA A 11 -35.22 44.32 -19.83
CA ALA A 11 -36.07 43.68 -18.82
C ALA A 11 -36.59 42.24 -19.07
N VAL A 12 -36.49 41.40 -18.03
CA VAL A 12 -37.61 41.18 -17.11
C VAL A 12 -37.16 40.21 -16.03
N MET A 13 -37.18 40.69 -14.78
CA MET A 13 -37.38 39.84 -13.61
C MET A 13 -38.76 39.18 -13.73
N PHE A 14 -38.80 37.84 -13.76
CA PHE A 14 -39.93 37.10 -13.21
C PHE A 14 -39.40 36.17 -12.12
N LEU A 15 -39.55 36.64 -10.89
CA LEU A 15 -39.78 35.78 -9.74
C LEU A 15 -41.22 35.27 -9.84
N LEU A 16 -41.42 34.00 -10.16
CA LEU A 16 -42.62 33.28 -9.74
C LEU A 16 -42.25 31.83 -9.45
N ALA A 17 -42.32 31.50 -8.17
CA ALA A 17 -42.32 30.14 -7.67
C ALA A 17 -43.50 29.37 -8.29
N ALA A 18 -43.18 28.31 -9.02
CA ALA A 18 -44.12 27.23 -9.28
C ALA A 18 -43.79 26.09 -8.32
N CYS A 19 -44.64 25.90 -7.30
CA CYS A 19 -44.74 24.65 -6.59
C CYS A 19 -45.16 23.57 -7.60
N GLY A 20 -44.20 22.75 -8.01
CA GLY A 20 -44.40 21.53 -8.77
C GLY A 20 -43.84 20.38 -7.94
N ASN A 21 -44.71 19.43 -7.65
CA ASN A 21 -44.57 18.32 -6.73
C ASN A 21 -43.25 17.52 -6.85
N ASN A 22 -42.79 17.05 -5.69
CA ASN A 22 -41.86 15.94 -5.44
C ASN A 22 -40.34 16.17 -5.47
N SER A 23 -39.77 15.79 -4.32
CA SER A 23 -38.39 15.35 -4.05
C SER A 23 -37.37 16.43 -3.70
N ASP A 24 -37.02 16.41 -2.41
CA ASP A 24 -35.97 17.17 -1.73
C ASP A 24 -34.69 17.33 -2.55
N LYS A 25 -34.21 18.58 -2.64
CA LYS A 25 -32.80 18.89 -2.91
C LYS A 25 -32.24 19.58 -1.67
N GLU A 26 -31.61 18.78 -0.83
CA GLU A 26 -30.59 19.26 0.09
C GLU A 26 -29.40 19.82 -0.71
N GLN A 27 -28.94 20.95 -0.19
CA GLN A 27 -27.79 21.71 -0.59
C GLN A 27 -26.51 20.88 -0.44
N SER A 28 -25.96 20.40 -1.56
CA SER A 28 -24.62 19.78 -1.60
C SER A 28 -23.55 20.80 -1.21
N LYS A 29 -23.19 20.79 0.07
CA LYS A 29 -21.88 21.22 0.55
C LYS A 29 -20.89 20.15 0.09
N SER A 30 -20.03 20.50 -0.86
CA SER A 30 -18.91 19.66 -1.28
C SER A 30 -17.94 19.48 -0.11
N GLU A 31 -18.08 18.37 0.61
CA GLU A 31 -17.01 17.78 1.39
C GLU A 31 -16.57 16.50 0.67
N THR A 32 -15.41 16.55 0.00
CA THR A 32 -14.71 15.35 -0.45
C THR A 32 -14.21 14.56 0.76
N LYS A 33 -15.08 13.74 1.37
CA LYS A 33 -14.68 12.60 2.19
C LYS A 33 -14.54 11.40 1.27
N GLY A 34 -13.33 11.16 0.79
CA GLY A 34 -12.99 9.90 0.15
C GLY A 34 -13.14 8.78 1.17
N SER A 35 -14.22 8.00 1.06
CA SER A 35 -14.31 6.68 1.68
C SER A 35 -13.12 5.87 1.15
N LYS A 36 -12.08 5.70 1.97
CA LYS A 36 -10.94 4.85 1.61
C LYS A 36 -11.38 3.42 1.89
N ASP A 37 -11.84 2.73 0.87
CA ASP A 37 -12.10 1.30 0.96
C ASP A 37 -10.85 0.58 1.48
N THR A 38 -11.05 -0.35 2.42
CA THR A 38 -9.97 -1.14 3.02
C THR A 38 -10.25 -2.62 2.86
N VAL A 39 -9.20 -3.43 2.76
CA VAL A 39 -9.26 -4.88 2.90
C VAL A 39 -8.71 -5.32 4.26
N LYS A 40 -9.35 -6.33 4.86
CA LYS A 40 -8.88 -6.95 6.11
C LYS A 40 -7.87 -8.03 5.80
N ILE A 41 -6.68 -7.92 6.37
CA ILE A 41 -5.60 -8.91 6.24
C ILE A 41 -5.27 -9.45 7.62
N GLU A 42 -5.21 -10.76 7.76
CA GLU A 42 -4.81 -11.40 9.01
C GLU A 42 -3.29 -11.61 9.04
N ASN A 43 -2.63 -10.98 10.00
CA ASN A 43 -1.26 -11.30 10.38
C ASN A 43 -1.33 -12.45 11.39
N ASN A 44 -0.65 -13.57 11.11
CA ASN A 44 -0.49 -14.68 12.04
C ASN A 44 0.90 -15.30 11.87
N TYR A 45 1.86 -14.88 12.69
CA TYR A 45 3.25 -15.29 12.56
C TYR A 45 3.97 -15.32 13.89
N LYS A 46 5.18 -15.90 13.91
CA LYS A 46 6.11 -15.81 15.02
C LYS A 46 7.12 -14.71 14.73
N MET A 47 7.04 -13.63 15.49
CA MET A 47 8.04 -12.57 15.49
C MET A 47 9.33 -13.11 16.10
N ARG A 48 10.46 -12.82 15.43
CA ARG A 48 11.79 -13.25 15.87
C ARG A 48 12.18 -12.51 17.16
N GLY A 49 12.62 -13.27 18.16
CA GLY A 49 13.23 -12.74 19.38
C GLY A 49 14.72 -12.44 19.22
N GLU A 50 15.38 -12.09 20.31
CA GLU A 50 16.81 -11.77 20.36
C GLU A 50 17.68 -13.02 20.43
N LYS A 51 17.16 -14.12 21.01
CA LYS A 51 17.93 -15.36 21.18
C LYS A 51 18.04 -16.13 19.86
N LYS A 52 19.23 -16.71 19.64
CA LYS A 52 19.54 -17.50 18.43
C LYS A 52 18.71 -18.78 18.32
N ASP A 53 18.33 -19.36 19.45
CA ASP A 53 17.51 -20.58 19.52
C ASP A 53 16.00 -20.31 19.30
N GLY A 54 15.60 -19.04 19.20
CA GLY A 54 14.20 -18.65 19.01
C GLY A 54 13.29 -18.91 20.22
N SER A 55 13.86 -19.22 21.39
CA SER A 55 13.10 -19.52 22.62
C SER A 55 12.28 -18.33 23.14
N ASP A 56 12.60 -17.12 22.71
CA ASP A 56 11.92 -15.87 23.03
C ASP A 56 11.07 -15.32 21.87
N ALA A 57 10.83 -16.12 20.83
CA ALA A 57 9.93 -15.74 19.74
C ALA A 57 8.50 -15.54 20.25
N LYS A 58 7.86 -14.45 19.81
CA LYS A 58 6.49 -14.08 20.24
C LYS A 58 5.51 -14.29 19.10
N LYS A 59 4.34 -14.85 19.42
CA LYS A 59 3.26 -14.97 18.43
C LYS A 59 2.59 -13.62 18.24
N VAL A 60 2.43 -13.20 16.99
CA VAL A 60 1.65 -12.03 16.59
C VAL A 60 0.40 -12.55 15.87
N LYS A 61 -0.78 -12.18 16.36
CA LYS A 61 -2.07 -12.45 15.72
C LYS A 61 -2.93 -11.20 15.76
N GLU A 62 -3.16 -10.59 14.61
CA GLU A 62 -3.94 -9.34 14.49
C GLU A 62 -4.61 -9.26 13.11
N THR A 63 -5.69 -8.48 13.02
CA THR A 63 -6.30 -8.11 11.75
C THR A 63 -5.93 -6.67 11.43
N VAL A 64 -5.37 -6.44 10.25
CA VAL A 64 -4.95 -5.14 9.76
C VAL A 64 -5.89 -4.69 8.65
N GLU A 65 -6.44 -3.49 8.77
CA GLU A 65 -7.22 -2.85 7.70
C GLU A 65 -6.27 -2.08 6.78
N VAL A 66 -6.02 -2.65 5.62
CA VAL A 66 -5.10 -2.12 4.59
C VAL A 66 -5.93 -1.33 3.58
N PRO A 67 -5.57 -0.07 3.24
CA PRO A 67 -6.21 0.65 2.14
C PRO A 67 -6.16 -0.18 0.85
N LYS A 68 -7.26 -0.20 0.09
CA LYS A 68 -7.24 -0.76 -1.25
C LYS A 68 -6.30 0.03 -2.16
N ASN A 69 -5.58 -0.71 -3.00
CA ASN A 69 -4.65 -0.22 -4.02
C ASN A 69 -3.70 0.89 -3.52
N PRO A 70 -2.89 0.60 -2.48
CA PRO A 70 -1.97 1.58 -1.93
C PRO A 70 -0.93 1.98 -2.99
N LYS A 71 -0.59 3.27 -3.04
CA LYS A 71 0.29 3.83 -4.07
C LYS A 71 1.76 3.76 -3.70
N ASN A 72 2.06 3.73 -2.40
CA ASN A 72 3.43 3.76 -1.86
C ASN A 72 3.67 2.52 -1.01
N ALA A 73 4.10 1.42 -1.63
CA ALA A 73 4.47 0.20 -0.92
C ALA A 73 5.96 0.16 -0.62
N VAL A 74 6.30 -0.24 0.60
CA VAL A 74 7.65 -0.67 0.97
C VAL A 74 7.63 -2.19 1.06
N VAL A 75 8.48 -2.87 0.30
CA VAL A 75 8.48 -4.33 0.21
C VAL A 75 9.80 -4.87 0.74
N LEU A 76 9.76 -5.44 1.94
CA LEU A 76 10.92 -6.00 2.65
C LEU A 76 10.96 -7.53 2.57
N ASP A 77 10.31 -8.11 1.55
CA ASP A 77 10.40 -9.53 1.23
C ASP A 77 10.54 -9.72 -0.28
N TYR A 78 11.55 -10.48 -0.70
CA TYR A 78 11.86 -10.68 -2.12
C TYR A 78 10.87 -11.61 -2.84
N GLY A 79 10.24 -12.56 -2.12
CA GLY A 79 9.20 -13.40 -2.71
C GLY A 79 7.93 -12.59 -2.97
N ALA A 80 7.52 -11.78 -2.00
CA ALA A 80 6.41 -10.84 -2.19
C ALA A 80 6.70 -9.80 -3.29
N LEU A 81 7.94 -9.31 -3.38
CA LEU A 81 8.35 -8.39 -4.45
C LEU A 81 8.23 -9.02 -5.84
N ASP A 82 8.62 -10.29 -5.98
CA ASP A 82 8.47 -11.04 -7.23
C ASP A 82 7.00 -11.27 -7.59
N VAL A 83 6.17 -11.65 -6.62
CA VAL A 83 4.71 -11.76 -6.83
C VAL A 83 4.11 -10.42 -7.30
N MET A 84 4.49 -9.31 -6.67
CA MET A 84 4.03 -7.98 -7.10
C MET A 84 4.48 -7.66 -8.53
N LYS A 85 5.72 -8.01 -8.90
CA LYS A 85 6.24 -7.85 -10.26
C LYS A 85 5.42 -8.66 -11.27
N GLU A 86 5.18 -9.94 -11.00
CA GLU A 86 4.38 -10.83 -11.87
C GLU A 86 2.90 -10.40 -11.99
N MET A 87 2.40 -9.66 -10.99
CA MET A 87 1.07 -9.02 -11.04
C MET A 87 1.04 -7.67 -11.78
N GLY A 88 2.18 -7.20 -12.28
CA GLY A 88 2.31 -5.89 -12.91
C GLY A 88 2.17 -4.72 -11.93
N LEU A 89 2.52 -4.93 -10.66
CA LEU A 89 2.42 -3.95 -9.57
C LEU A 89 3.75 -3.27 -9.25
N SER A 90 4.75 -3.37 -10.13
CA SER A 90 6.06 -2.75 -9.94
C SER A 90 5.96 -1.23 -9.73
N ASP A 91 4.96 -0.55 -10.32
CA ASP A 91 4.71 0.89 -10.14
C ASP A 91 4.23 1.26 -8.73
N LYS A 92 3.69 0.30 -7.97
CA LYS A 92 3.27 0.48 -6.58
C LYS A 92 4.42 0.37 -5.58
N VAL A 93 5.53 -0.25 -5.99
CA VAL A 93 6.71 -0.42 -5.14
C VAL A 93 7.50 0.88 -5.12
N LYS A 94 7.61 1.52 -3.95
CA LYS A 94 8.37 2.75 -3.79
C LYS A 94 9.76 2.52 -3.19
N ALA A 95 9.89 1.54 -2.30
CA ALA A 95 11.15 1.23 -1.64
C ALA A 95 11.30 -0.27 -1.37
N LEU A 96 12.54 -0.73 -1.43
CA LEU A 96 12.92 -2.12 -1.15
C LEU A 96 14.40 -2.20 -0.75
N PRO A 97 14.82 -3.24 -0.02
CA PRO A 97 16.21 -3.40 0.35
C PRO A 97 17.01 -3.83 -0.88
N LYS A 98 18.03 -3.06 -1.25
CA LYS A 98 18.91 -3.40 -2.38
C LYS A 98 20.33 -3.73 -1.96
N GLY A 99 20.70 -3.45 -0.71
CA GLY A 99 22.08 -3.49 -0.23
C GLY A 99 22.96 -2.43 -0.89
N GLU A 100 24.25 -2.46 -0.58
CA GLU A 100 25.22 -1.57 -1.19
C GLU A 100 25.35 -1.84 -2.70
N GLY A 101 25.21 -0.79 -3.51
CA GLY A 101 25.28 -0.90 -4.97
C GLY A 101 24.25 -1.84 -5.61
N GLY A 102 23.15 -2.16 -4.92
CA GLY A 102 22.14 -3.08 -5.44
C GLY A 102 22.51 -4.56 -5.38
N LYS A 103 23.60 -4.92 -4.70
CA LYS A 103 24.18 -6.27 -4.69
C LYS A 103 23.39 -7.29 -3.86
N SER A 104 22.45 -6.87 -3.03
CA SER A 104 21.61 -7.80 -2.24
C SER A 104 20.40 -8.33 -3.01
N LEU A 105 20.13 -7.82 -4.22
CA LEU A 105 19.02 -8.28 -5.04
C LEU A 105 19.41 -9.54 -5.83
N PRO A 106 18.59 -10.61 -5.77
CA PRO A 106 18.69 -11.73 -6.70
C PRO A 106 18.51 -11.31 -8.17
N ASN A 107 19.05 -12.10 -9.10
CA ASN A 107 19.01 -11.80 -10.54
C ASN A 107 17.58 -11.63 -11.10
N PHE A 108 16.60 -12.39 -10.60
CA PHE A 108 15.21 -12.28 -11.06
C PHE A 108 14.52 -10.94 -10.68
N LEU A 109 15.15 -10.15 -9.80
CA LEU A 109 14.70 -8.83 -9.34
C LEU A 109 15.58 -7.69 -9.88
N GLU A 110 16.39 -7.91 -10.91
CA GLU A 110 17.29 -6.88 -11.44
C GLU A 110 16.60 -5.60 -11.90
N SER A 111 15.36 -5.71 -12.41
CA SER A 111 14.55 -4.54 -12.77
C SER A 111 14.30 -3.59 -11.59
N PHE A 112 14.42 -4.06 -10.34
CA PHE A 112 14.30 -3.25 -9.14
C PHE A 112 15.59 -2.53 -8.73
N LYS A 113 16.71 -2.72 -9.46
CA LYS A 113 17.94 -1.94 -9.25
C LYS A 113 17.76 -0.46 -9.60
N ASP A 114 16.88 -0.14 -10.54
CA ASP A 114 16.50 1.21 -11.02
C ASP A 114 16.32 2.24 -9.87
N ASP A 115 16.87 3.44 -10.05
CA ASP A 115 16.90 4.53 -9.06
C ASP A 115 15.50 5.02 -8.64
N LYS A 116 14.46 4.77 -9.43
CA LYS A 116 13.07 5.12 -9.06
C LYS A 116 12.61 4.40 -7.79
N TYR A 117 13.21 3.24 -7.48
CA TYR A 117 12.99 2.50 -6.24
C TYR A 117 14.00 2.93 -5.18
N THR A 118 13.50 3.46 -4.06
CA THR A 118 14.38 3.88 -2.96
C THR A 118 15.04 2.67 -2.30
N ASN A 119 16.37 2.68 -2.21
CA ASN A 119 17.13 1.65 -1.50
C ASN A 119 17.07 1.87 0.00
N VAL A 120 16.38 0.98 0.73
CA VAL A 120 16.21 1.05 2.19
C VAL A 120 17.21 0.17 2.96
N GLY A 121 18.42 -0.01 2.43
CA GLY A 121 19.46 -0.81 3.05
C GLY A 121 19.36 -2.27 2.65
N ASN A 122 19.49 -3.19 3.61
CA ASN A 122 19.39 -4.63 3.37
C ASN A 122 18.44 -5.29 4.38
N LEU A 123 18.18 -6.59 4.22
CA LEU A 123 17.21 -7.32 5.05
C LEU A 123 17.67 -7.59 6.49
N LYS A 124 18.95 -7.37 6.80
CA LYS A 124 19.50 -7.41 8.16
C LYS A 124 19.53 -6.01 8.79
N GLU A 125 19.84 -5.00 7.99
CA GLU A 125 20.00 -3.60 8.41
C GLU A 125 19.13 -2.70 7.53
N VAL A 126 17.90 -2.48 8.01
CA VAL A 126 16.92 -1.65 7.33
C VAL A 126 17.17 -0.18 7.65
N ASN A 127 17.12 0.67 6.63
CA ASN A 127 17.23 2.12 6.77
C ASN A 127 15.83 2.74 6.95
N PHE A 128 15.46 3.01 8.20
CA PHE A 128 14.14 3.52 8.57
C PHE A 128 13.90 4.98 8.14
N ASP A 129 14.94 5.82 8.12
CA ASP A 129 14.83 7.21 7.65
C ASP A 129 14.42 7.27 6.18
N LYS A 130 15.01 6.39 5.36
CA LYS A 130 14.62 6.27 3.94
C LYS A 130 13.21 5.72 3.79
N ILE A 131 12.77 4.80 4.65
CA ILE A 131 11.37 4.35 4.67
C ILE A 131 10.44 5.52 4.99
N ALA A 132 10.74 6.30 6.03
CA ALA A 132 9.94 7.47 6.41
C ALA A 132 9.80 8.47 5.25
N ALA A 133 10.91 8.73 4.53
CA ALA A 133 10.92 9.63 3.38
C ALA A 133 9.98 9.19 2.24
N THR A 134 9.73 7.88 2.10
CA THR A 134 8.80 7.36 1.07
C THR A 134 7.33 7.50 1.42
N LYS A 135 6.98 7.89 2.65
CA LYS A 135 5.59 8.04 3.13
C LYS A 135 4.72 6.81 2.76
N PRO A 136 5.09 5.60 3.20
CA PRO A 136 4.40 4.39 2.76
C PRO A 136 2.98 4.31 3.31
N GLU A 137 2.12 3.67 2.54
CA GLU A 137 0.76 3.29 2.98
C GLU A 137 0.73 1.85 3.50
N VAL A 138 1.62 0.99 2.97
CA VAL A 138 1.78 -0.40 3.38
C VAL A 138 3.26 -0.77 3.42
N ILE A 139 3.65 -1.55 4.43
CA ILE A 139 4.97 -2.14 4.59
C ILE A 139 4.80 -3.66 4.65
N PHE A 140 5.29 -4.35 3.63
CA PHE A 140 5.31 -5.80 3.60
C PHE A 140 6.59 -6.31 4.25
N ILE A 141 6.44 -7.14 5.27
CA ILE A 141 7.55 -7.71 6.05
C ILE A 141 7.53 -9.23 6.05
N SER A 142 8.67 -9.85 6.34
CA SER A 142 8.77 -11.30 6.55
C SER A 142 9.76 -11.61 7.67
N GLY A 143 10.05 -12.89 7.92
CA GLY A 143 10.84 -13.33 9.09
C GLY A 143 12.18 -12.62 9.30
N ARG A 144 12.85 -12.14 8.24
CA ARG A 144 14.12 -11.40 8.36
C ARG A 144 13.96 -10.02 8.98
N THR A 145 12.83 -9.36 8.73
CA THR A 145 12.55 -8.01 9.22
C THR A 145 11.49 -7.97 10.31
N ALA A 146 10.82 -9.08 10.60
CA ALA A 146 9.80 -9.24 11.63
C ALA A 146 10.40 -9.56 13.01
N ASN A 147 11.12 -8.60 13.59
CA ASN A 147 11.58 -8.61 14.98
C ASN A 147 11.08 -7.36 15.73
N GLN A 148 11.08 -7.40 17.06
CA GLN A 148 10.50 -6.35 17.90
C GLN A 148 11.09 -4.96 17.59
N LYS A 149 12.44 -4.87 17.52
CA LYS A 149 13.14 -3.61 17.22
C LYS A 149 12.66 -3.01 15.90
N ASN A 150 12.61 -3.81 14.84
CA ASN A 150 12.19 -3.34 13.53
C ASN A 150 10.71 -2.92 13.53
N LEU A 151 9.82 -3.66 14.19
CA LEU A 151 8.40 -3.27 14.29
C LEU A 151 8.23 -1.92 15.00
N ASP A 152 8.98 -1.67 16.06
CA ASP A 152 8.93 -0.39 16.78
C ASP A 152 9.46 0.75 15.92
N GLU A 153 10.55 0.53 15.19
CA GLU A 153 11.10 1.52 14.26
C GLU A 153 10.17 1.77 13.05
N PHE A 154 9.50 0.77 12.50
CA PHE A 154 8.49 0.98 11.45
C PHE A 154 7.33 1.85 11.95
N LYS A 155 6.86 1.64 13.18
CA LYS A 155 5.80 2.47 13.78
C LYS A 155 6.25 3.91 13.98
N LYS A 156 7.50 4.16 14.34
CA LYS A 156 8.06 5.52 14.47
C LYS A 156 8.24 6.19 13.09
N ALA A 157 8.85 5.48 12.15
CA ALA A 157 9.18 5.99 10.82
C ALA A 157 7.93 6.24 9.95
N ALA A 158 6.92 5.39 10.07
CA ALA A 158 5.72 5.43 9.24
C ALA A 158 4.45 5.07 10.04
N PRO A 159 4.01 5.93 10.99
CA PRO A 159 2.92 5.62 11.93
C PRO A 159 1.56 5.37 11.28
N LYS A 160 1.37 5.82 10.04
CA LYS A 160 0.14 5.62 9.26
C LYS A 160 0.18 4.39 8.34
N ALA A 161 1.36 3.82 8.14
CA ALA A 161 1.51 2.66 7.26
C ALA A 161 0.96 1.41 7.92
N LYS A 162 0.37 0.53 7.10
CA LYS A 162 -0.12 -0.77 7.55
C LYS A 162 0.97 -1.81 7.36
N ILE A 163 1.27 -2.56 8.41
CA ILE A 163 2.30 -3.61 8.37
C ILE A 163 1.62 -4.94 8.06
N VAL A 164 2.01 -5.56 6.96
CA VAL A 164 1.47 -6.84 6.51
C VAL A 164 2.58 -7.87 6.50
N TYR A 165 2.37 -8.99 7.18
CA TYR A 165 3.30 -10.11 7.16
C TYR A 165 3.05 -10.98 5.93
N VAL A 166 4.09 -11.19 5.13
CA VAL A 166 4.08 -11.99 3.89
C VAL A 166 5.23 -13.01 3.87
N GLY A 167 5.69 -13.43 5.04
CA GLY A 167 6.67 -14.52 5.15
C GLY A 167 6.02 -15.88 4.93
N ALA A 168 6.78 -16.81 4.37
CA ALA A 168 6.39 -18.21 4.33
C ALA A 168 6.43 -18.84 5.73
N ASP A 169 5.50 -19.76 6.01
CA ASP A 169 5.52 -20.64 7.16
C ASP A 169 6.25 -21.93 6.79
N GLU A 170 7.37 -22.24 7.45
CA GLU A 170 8.17 -23.43 7.20
C GLU A 170 7.36 -24.73 7.33
N LYS A 171 6.34 -24.75 8.20
CA LYS A 171 5.48 -25.94 8.38
C LYS A 171 4.40 -26.07 7.31
N ASN A 172 4.05 -24.97 6.65
CA ASN A 172 2.98 -24.89 5.67
C ASN A 172 3.40 -24.04 4.46
N LEU A 173 4.59 -24.32 3.91
CA LEU A 173 5.28 -23.46 2.96
C LEU A 173 4.40 -23.09 1.76
N ILE A 174 3.86 -24.08 1.06
CA ILE A 174 3.03 -23.86 -0.13
C ILE A 174 1.75 -23.10 0.23
N SER A 175 1.04 -23.52 1.28
CA SER A 175 -0.23 -22.89 1.67
C SER A 175 -0.04 -21.43 2.09
N SER A 176 1.01 -21.13 2.87
CA SER A 176 1.33 -19.76 3.28
C SER A 176 1.75 -18.88 2.09
N MET A 177 2.52 -19.41 1.13
CA MET A 177 2.85 -18.68 -0.09
C MET A 177 1.60 -18.36 -0.92
N LYS A 178 0.69 -19.34 -1.12
CA LYS A 178 -0.58 -19.09 -1.81
C LYS A 178 -1.41 -18.02 -1.10
N GLN A 179 -1.50 -18.08 0.23
CA GLN A 179 -2.21 -17.08 1.03
C GLN A 179 -1.59 -15.69 0.89
N ASN A 180 -0.26 -15.57 0.89
CA ASN A 180 0.43 -14.30 0.69
C ASN A 180 0.14 -13.73 -0.70
N THR A 181 0.18 -14.57 -1.75
CA THR A 181 -0.20 -14.19 -3.12
C THR A 181 -1.66 -13.71 -3.19
N GLU A 182 -2.60 -14.43 -2.56
CA GLU A 182 -4.00 -14.02 -2.49
C GLU A 182 -4.21 -12.71 -1.72
N ASN A 183 -3.49 -12.50 -0.62
CA ASN A 183 -3.55 -11.27 0.16
C ASN A 183 -3.05 -10.07 -0.66
N ILE A 184 -1.94 -10.20 -1.39
CA ILE A 184 -1.45 -9.17 -2.32
C ILE A 184 -2.51 -8.93 -3.40
N GLY A 185 -3.09 -9.99 -3.97
CA GLY A 185 -4.20 -9.90 -4.91
C GLY A 185 -5.35 -9.04 -4.39
N LYS A 186 -5.85 -9.32 -3.19
CA LYS A 186 -6.93 -8.55 -2.55
C LYS A 186 -6.57 -7.10 -2.28
N ILE A 187 -5.33 -6.82 -1.86
CA ILE A 187 -4.87 -5.45 -1.58
C ILE A 187 -4.87 -4.60 -2.85
N TYR A 188 -4.56 -5.18 -4.01
CA TYR A 188 -4.34 -4.44 -5.26
C TYR A 188 -5.39 -4.69 -6.35
N ASP A 189 -6.52 -5.33 -6.02
CA ASP A 189 -7.56 -5.72 -6.98
C ASP A 189 -6.99 -6.58 -8.14
N LYS A 190 -6.17 -7.57 -7.77
CA LYS A 190 -5.47 -8.53 -8.66
C LYS A 190 -5.80 -9.98 -8.32
N GLU A 191 -6.99 -10.26 -7.80
CA GLU A 191 -7.39 -11.61 -7.36
C GLU A 191 -7.36 -12.64 -8.49
N ASP A 192 -7.71 -12.26 -9.72
CA ASP A 192 -7.64 -13.19 -10.86
C ASP A 192 -6.20 -13.54 -11.20
N LYS A 193 -5.29 -12.56 -11.18
CA LYS A 193 -3.86 -12.82 -11.36
C LYS A 193 -3.28 -13.64 -10.22
N ALA A 194 -3.77 -13.45 -9.00
CA ALA A 194 -3.38 -14.27 -7.85
C ALA A 194 -3.81 -15.73 -8.00
N LYS A 195 -4.94 -16.02 -8.68
CA LYS A 195 -5.37 -17.40 -8.99
C LYS A 195 -4.49 -18.08 -10.04
N GLU A 196 -3.88 -17.33 -10.95
CA GLU A 196 -2.95 -17.89 -11.95
C GLU A 196 -1.59 -18.25 -11.36
N LEU A 197 -1.18 -17.56 -10.29
CA LEU A 197 0.14 -17.70 -9.65
C LEU A 197 0.17 -18.71 -8.49
N LYS A 198 -0.96 -19.35 -8.15
CA LYS A 198 -1.11 -20.19 -6.96
C LYS A 198 -1.18 -21.67 -7.24
#